data_AF-A0A838TCR0-F1
#
_entry.id   AF-A0A838TCR0-F1
#
_cell.length_a   1.000
_cell.length_b   1.000
_cell.length_c   1.000
_cell.angle_alpha   90.00
_cell.angle_beta   90.00
_cell.angle_gamma   90.00
#
_symmetry.space_group_name_H-M   'P 1'
#
loop_
_entity.id
_entity.type
_entity.pdbx_description
1 polymer ?
#
loop_
_entity_poly.entity_id
_entity_poly.type
_entity_poly.pdbx_seq_one_letter_code
_entity_poly.pdbx_strand_id
1 'polypeptide(L)'
;VLGLIDAGLGRKEEALREGRRAIELLPVEKDSINGAHMIEYFAIIAAWVGEKDLAIEQLAIAIRLPGLGCTSYGALKLLPYWDPLRGDPRFEQIVASLAPKDRERTGIAPTKPIWLPNTDSQARSLRYLLRC
;
A
#
# COMPACT_ATOMS: atom_id res chain seq x y z
N VAL A 1 1.00 18.68 4.11
CA VAL A 1 0.42 18.83 5.46
C VAL A 1 -0.86 19.67 5.43
N LEU A 2 -0.83 20.92 4.95
CA LEU A 2 -2.03 21.76 4.87
C LEU A 2 -3.18 21.10 4.08
N GLY A 3 -2.90 20.52 2.90
CA GLY A 3 -3.97 19.93 2.10
C GLY A 3 -4.70 18.74 2.75
N LEU A 4 -4.02 17.96 3.61
CA LEU A 4 -4.66 16.89 4.38
C LEU A 4 -5.54 17.44 5.50
N ILE A 5 -5.10 18.53 6.13
CA ILE A 5 -5.88 19.23 7.17
C ILE A 5 -7.15 19.79 6.54
N ASP A 6 -7.03 20.50 5.41
CA ASP A 6 -8.19 21.05 4.71
C ASP A 6 -9.11 19.96 4.18
N ALA A 7 -8.57 18.84 3.69
CA ALA A 7 -9.39 17.68 3.31
C ALA A 7 -10.19 17.11 4.50
N GLY A 8 -9.55 16.94 5.66
CA GLY A 8 -10.20 16.48 6.89
C GLY A 8 -11.25 17.45 7.42
N LEU A 9 -11.11 18.75 7.12
CA LEU A 9 -12.10 19.79 7.42
C LEU A 9 -13.19 19.93 6.35
N GLY A 10 -13.14 19.14 5.27
CA GLY A 10 -14.10 19.21 4.16
C GLY A 10 -13.91 20.39 3.21
N ARG A 11 -12.78 21.10 3.29
CA ARG A 11 -12.44 22.26 2.43
C ARG A 11 -11.79 21.77 1.15
N LYS A 12 -12.64 21.26 0.26
CA LYS A 12 -12.23 20.55 -0.95
C LYS A 12 -11.31 21.37 -1.86
N GLU A 13 -11.70 22.59 -2.18
CA GLU A 13 -10.99 23.44 -3.13
C GLU A 13 -9.58 23.80 -2.61
N GLU A 14 -9.47 24.15 -1.33
CA GLU A 14 -8.21 24.40 -0.63
C GLU A 14 -7.33 23.16 -0.67
N ALA A 15 -7.87 22.02 -0.25
CA ALA A 15 -7.13 20.77 -0.14
C ALA A 15 -6.52 20.36 -1.49
N LEU A 16 -7.31 20.41 -2.56
CA LEU A 16 -6.86 20.06 -3.91
C LEU A 16 -5.83 21.05 -4.46
N ARG A 17 -6.02 22.35 -4.20
CA ARG A 17 -5.08 23.38 -4.61
C ARG A 17 -3.71 23.20 -3.97
N GLU A 18 -3.69 22.93 -2.66
CA GLU A 18 -2.46 22.74 -1.91
C GLU A 18 -1.77 21.42 -2.25
N GLY A 19 -2.54 20.35 -2.48
CA GLY A 19 -2.01 19.07 -2.93
C GLY A 19 -1.32 19.16 -4.29
N ARG A 20 -1.94 19.84 -5.27
CA ARG A 20 -1.29 20.12 -6.57
C ARG A 20 -0.03 20.95 -6.41
N ARG A 21 -0.08 21.99 -5.57
CA ARG A 21 1.09 22.83 -5.31
C ARG A 21 2.25 22.04 -4.70
N ALA A 22 1.96 21.07 -3.83
CA ALA A 22 3.00 20.22 -3.25
C ALA A 22 3.72 19.38 -4.31
N ILE A 23 2.99 18.82 -5.29
CA ILE A 23 3.57 18.10 -6.43
C ILE A 23 4.44 19.03 -7.30
N GLU A 24 3.98 20.26 -7.57
CA GLU A 24 4.76 21.24 -8.36
C GLU A 24 6.08 21.64 -7.69
N LEU A 25 6.07 21.80 -6.36
CA LEU A 25 7.23 22.21 -5.60
C LEU A 25 8.27 21.09 -5.50
N LEU A 26 7.82 19.84 -5.44
CA LEU A 26 8.68 18.67 -5.25
C LEU A 26 8.37 17.59 -6.30
N PRO A 27 8.76 17.83 -7.56
CA PRO A 27 8.55 16.87 -8.64
C PRO A 27 9.44 15.64 -8.46
N VAL A 28 8.94 14.48 -8.88
CA VAL A 28 9.60 13.16 -8.75
C VAL A 28 10.97 13.16 -9.43
N GLU A 29 11.14 13.92 -10.52
CA GLU A 29 12.38 14.02 -11.27
C GLU A 29 13.51 14.67 -10.47
N LYS A 30 13.17 15.54 -9.51
CA LYS A 30 14.15 16.21 -8.64
C LYS A 30 14.43 15.41 -7.37
N ASP A 31 13.40 14.84 -6.79
CA ASP A 31 13.49 14.00 -5.59
C ASP A 31 12.49 12.85 -5.70
N SER A 32 12.99 11.70 -6.14
CA SER A 32 12.13 10.56 -6.45
C SER A 32 11.37 10.01 -5.24
N ILE A 33 11.94 10.11 -4.03
CA ILE A 33 11.34 9.59 -2.81
C ILE A 33 10.29 10.57 -2.30
N ASN A 34 10.69 11.83 -2.08
CA ASN A 34 9.77 12.81 -1.52
C ASN A 34 8.70 13.24 -2.53
N GLY A 35 9.02 13.26 -3.83
CA GLY A 35 8.05 13.51 -4.89
C GLY A 35 6.99 12.40 -4.99
N ALA A 36 7.37 11.14 -4.80
CA ALA A 36 6.42 10.03 -4.73
C ALA A 36 5.43 10.19 -3.56
N HIS A 37 5.92 10.63 -2.40
CA HIS A 37 5.06 10.95 -1.25
C HIS A 37 4.08 12.10 -1.54
N MET A 38 4.45 13.10 -2.35
CA MET A 38 3.51 14.18 -2.69
C MET A 38 2.33 13.66 -3.53
N ILE A 39 2.59 12.75 -4.46
CA ILE A 39 1.55 12.10 -5.27
C ILE A 39 0.67 11.18 -4.39
N GLU A 40 1.28 10.41 -3.50
CA GLU A 40 0.57 9.59 -2.50
C GLU A 40 -0.38 10.43 -1.64
N TYR A 41 0.12 11.53 -1.05
CA TYR A 41 -0.71 12.41 -0.23
C TYR A 41 -1.80 13.08 -1.05
N PHE A 42 -1.54 13.43 -2.30
CA PHE A 42 -2.56 14.00 -3.17
C PHE A 42 -3.67 13.00 -3.49
N ALA A 43 -3.35 11.72 -3.68
CA ALA A 43 -4.35 10.66 -3.82
C ALA A 43 -5.22 10.52 -2.55
N ILE A 44 -4.62 10.58 -1.36
CA ILE A 44 -5.35 10.54 -0.07
C ILE A 44 -6.26 11.77 0.07
N ILE A 45 -5.75 12.96 -0.23
CA ILE A 45 -6.53 14.21 -0.22
C ILE A 45 -7.75 14.07 -1.13
N ALA A 46 -7.55 13.64 -2.37
CA ALA A 46 -8.62 13.45 -3.35
C ALA A 46 -9.67 12.44 -2.85
N ALA A 47 -9.24 11.33 -2.23
CA ALA A 47 -10.14 10.35 -1.65
C ALA A 47 -11.00 10.95 -0.52
N TRP A 48 -10.39 11.73 0.38
CA TRP A 48 -11.07 12.31 1.54
C TRP A 48 -12.08 13.39 1.16
N VAL A 49 -11.84 14.13 0.08
CA VAL A 49 -12.78 15.14 -0.43
C VAL A 49 -13.80 14.59 -1.43
N GLY A 50 -13.84 13.26 -1.61
CA GLY A 50 -14.83 12.56 -2.45
C GLY A 50 -14.49 12.50 -3.94
N GLU A 51 -13.31 12.98 -4.36
CA GLU A 51 -12.83 12.93 -5.75
C GLU A 51 -12.22 11.56 -6.07
N LYS A 52 -13.08 10.54 -6.15
CA LYS A 52 -12.64 9.13 -6.29
C LYS A 52 -11.86 8.85 -7.58
N ASP A 53 -12.30 9.41 -8.70
CA ASP A 53 -11.65 9.20 -10.00
C ASP A 53 -10.20 9.73 -9.97
N LEU A 54 -10.03 10.96 -9.49
CA LEU A 54 -8.72 11.58 -9.32
C LEU A 54 -7.87 10.81 -8.31
N ALA A 55 -8.45 10.38 -7.18
CA ALA A 55 -7.72 9.61 -6.18
C ALA A 55 -7.17 8.29 -6.74
N ILE A 56 -7.97 7.57 -7.53
CA ILE A 56 -7.58 6.30 -8.13
C ILE A 56 -6.51 6.52 -9.22
N GLU A 57 -6.63 7.57 -10.03
CA GLU A 57 -5.63 7.95 -11.02
C GLU A 57 -4.27 8.22 -10.35
N GLN A 58 -4.25 9.06 -9.32
CA GLN A 58 -3.03 9.41 -8.61
C GLN A 58 -2.44 8.22 -7.84
N LEU A 59 -3.29 7.36 -7.25
CA LEU A 59 -2.84 6.13 -6.62
C LEU A 59 -2.18 5.17 -7.63
N ALA A 60 -2.73 5.03 -8.83
CA ALA A 60 -2.15 4.18 -9.88
C ALA A 60 -0.76 4.66 -10.32
N ILE A 61 -0.49 5.98 -10.22
CA ILE A 61 0.85 6.54 -10.41
C ILE A 61 1.72 6.21 -9.19
N ALA A 62 1.24 6.51 -7.97
CA ALA A 62 2.01 6.38 -6.73
C ALA A 62 2.52 4.95 -6.48
N ILE A 63 1.73 3.91 -6.78
CA ILE A 63 2.15 2.49 -6.58
C ILE A 63 3.33 2.06 -7.47
N ARG A 64 3.64 2.83 -8.52
CA ARG A 64 4.74 2.56 -9.47
C ARG A 64 6.02 3.30 -9.10
N LEU A 65 5.95 4.24 -8.16
CA LEU A 65 7.06 5.08 -7.77
C LEU A 65 7.79 4.50 -6.55
N PRO A 66 9.08 4.82 -6.38
CA PRO A 66 9.81 4.46 -5.18
C PRO A 66 9.20 5.20 -3.98
N GLY A 67 8.56 4.46 -3.09
CA GLY A 67 7.94 5.01 -1.89
C GLY A 67 7.64 3.89 -0.89
N LEU A 68 8.25 3.97 0.29
CA LEU A 68 7.88 3.12 1.43
C LEU A 68 6.75 3.85 2.15
N GLY A 69 5.50 3.51 1.86
CA GLY A 69 4.37 4.29 2.36
C GLY A 69 3.01 3.59 2.31
N CYS A 70 1.96 4.40 2.36
CA CYS A 70 0.56 3.98 2.48
C CYS A 70 0.04 3.29 1.20
N THR A 71 0.89 3.05 0.20
CA THR A 71 0.58 2.43 -1.09
C THR A 71 0.93 0.95 -1.18
N SER A 72 1.50 0.35 -0.13
CA SER A 72 1.73 -1.11 -0.08
C SER A 72 0.41 -1.90 0.00
N TYR A 73 0.41 -3.18 -0.40
CA TYR A 73 -0.78 -4.05 -0.29
C TYR A 73 -1.43 -4.00 1.10
N GLY A 74 -0.61 -4.16 2.15
CA GLY A 74 -1.08 -4.11 3.53
C GLY A 74 -1.64 -2.75 3.90
N ALA A 75 -0.99 -1.67 3.46
CA ALA A 75 -1.45 -0.32 3.73
C ALA A 75 -2.78 0.01 3.05
N LEU A 76 -2.94 -0.32 1.76
CA LEU A 76 -4.20 -0.12 1.04
C LEU A 76 -5.36 -0.92 1.67
N LYS A 77 -5.06 -2.12 2.18
CA LYS A 77 -6.06 -2.99 2.80
C LYS A 77 -6.46 -2.57 4.22
N LEU A 78 -5.53 -2.00 4.99
CA LEU A 78 -5.70 -1.82 6.45
C LEU A 78 -5.74 -0.37 6.92
N LEU A 79 -5.08 0.57 6.23
CA LEU A 79 -5.04 1.96 6.70
C LEU A 79 -6.36 2.68 6.40
N PRO A 80 -6.88 3.50 7.34
CA PRO A 80 -8.15 4.20 7.19
C PRO A 80 -8.13 5.25 6.08
N TYR A 81 -6.95 5.64 5.61
CA TYR A 81 -6.78 6.65 4.56
C TYR A 81 -7.52 6.29 3.27
N TRP A 82 -7.66 4.99 3.01
CA TRP A 82 -8.24 4.45 1.79
C TRP A 82 -9.70 4.00 1.95
N ASP A 83 -10.28 4.16 3.14
CA ASP A 83 -11.68 3.81 3.42
C ASP A 83 -12.65 4.44 2.40
N PRO A 84 -12.49 5.70 1.95
CA PRO A 84 -13.40 6.29 0.95
C PRO A 84 -13.41 5.60 -0.41
N LEU A 85 -12.34 4.86 -0.76
CA LEU A 85 -12.20 4.16 -2.03
C LEU A 85 -12.63 2.69 -1.96
N ARG A 86 -12.78 2.11 -0.76
CA ARG A 86 -13.18 0.71 -0.62
C ARG A 86 -14.55 0.47 -1.23
N GLY A 87 -14.67 -0.65 -1.96
CA GLY A 87 -15.85 -0.98 -2.75
C GLY A 87 -15.87 -0.37 -4.16
N ASP A 88 -14.94 0.53 -4.53
CA ASP A 88 -14.74 0.88 -5.94
C ASP A 88 -13.97 -0.26 -6.66
N PRO A 89 -14.51 -0.88 -7.73
CA PRO A 89 -13.86 -1.99 -8.40
C PRO A 89 -12.44 -1.69 -8.91
N ARG A 90 -12.16 -0.44 -9.29
CA ARG A 90 -10.85 -0.03 -9.80
C ARG A 90 -9.82 0.02 -8.67
N PHE A 91 -10.23 0.48 -7.49
CA PHE A 91 -9.39 0.44 -6.29
C PHE A 91 -9.09 -1.01 -5.87
N GLU A 92 -10.12 -1.86 -5.80
CA GLU A 92 -9.94 -3.28 -5.45
C GLU A 92 -9.02 -4.01 -6.44
N GLN A 93 -9.07 -3.66 -7.73
CA GLN A 93 -8.15 -4.20 -8.73
C GLN A 93 -6.69 -3.79 -8.46
N ILE A 94 -6.44 -2.53 -8.08
CA ILE A 94 -5.11 -2.07 -7.67
C ILE A 94 -4.63 -2.88 -6.47
N VAL A 95 -5.45 -3.01 -5.42
CA VAL A 95 -5.10 -3.78 -4.22
C VAL A 95 -4.79 -5.24 -4.56
N ALA A 96 -5.63 -5.89 -5.37
CA ALA A 96 -5.42 -7.27 -5.80
C ALA A 96 -4.11 -7.44 -6.59
N SER A 97 -3.74 -6.47 -7.42
CA SER A 97 -2.50 -6.52 -8.21
C SER A 97 -1.22 -6.49 -7.36
N LEU A 98 -1.31 -5.92 -6.15
CA LEU A 98 -0.21 -5.80 -5.20
C LEU A 98 -0.15 -6.95 -4.19
N ALA A 99 -1.14 -7.85 -4.20
CA ALA A 99 -1.19 -8.97 -3.28
C ALA A 99 0.07 -9.86 -3.42
N PRO A 100 0.62 -10.37 -2.31
CA PRO A 100 1.72 -11.32 -2.36
C PRO A 100 1.33 -12.50 -3.26
N LYS A 101 2.22 -12.86 -4.19
CA LYS A 101 2.06 -14.08 -4.98
C LYS A 101 2.49 -15.25 -4.10
N ASP A 102 1.65 -16.29 -4.01
CA ASP A 102 1.98 -17.49 -3.23
C ASP A 102 3.35 -18.04 -3.66
N ARG A 103 4.25 -18.21 -2.68
CA ARG A 103 5.61 -18.74 -2.90
C ARG A 103 5.58 -20.17 -3.48
N GLU A 104 4.47 -20.88 -3.33
CA GLU A 104 4.26 -22.21 -3.93
C GLU A 104 4.31 -22.16 -5.46
N ARG A 105 3.86 -21.06 -6.08
CA ARG A 105 3.82 -20.92 -7.54
C ARG A 105 5.19 -20.60 -8.15
N THR A 106 6.16 -20.17 -7.35
CA THR A 106 7.52 -19.84 -7.83
C THR A 106 8.49 -21.02 -7.76
N GLY A 107 8.03 -22.23 -7.40
CA GLY A 107 8.88 -23.42 -7.33
C GLY A 107 9.98 -23.34 -6.25
N ILE A 108 9.94 -22.32 -5.39
CA ILE A 108 10.84 -22.18 -4.24
C ILE A 108 10.19 -22.97 -3.13
N ALA A 109 10.67 -24.21 -2.93
CA ALA A 109 10.25 -25.03 -1.81
C ALA A 109 10.34 -24.22 -0.51
N PRO A 110 9.34 -24.29 0.39
CA PRO A 110 9.40 -23.61 1.66
C PRO A 110 10.70 -23.99 2.36
N THR A 111 11.57 -23.00 2.59
CA THR A 111 12.84 -23.24 3.29
C THR A 111 12.49 -23.79 4.65
N LYS A 112 12.92 -25.03 4.89
CA LYS A 112 12.74 -25.72 6.16
C LYS A 112 13.15 -24.77 7.29
N PRO A 113 12.27 -24.46 8.26
CA PRO A 113 12.60 -23.66 9.42
C PRO A 113 13.91 -24.13 10.04
N ILE A 114 14.76 -23.20 10.49
CA ILE A 114 16.09 -23.51 11.06
C ILE A 114 16.00 -24.53 12.22
N TRP A 115 14.85 -24.61 12.89
CA TRP A 115 14.57 -25.50 14.01
C TRP A 115 14.13 -26.92 13.63
N LEU A 116 13.96 -27.22 12.34
CA LEU A 116 13.49 -28.53 11.89
C LEU A 116 14.71 -29.45 11.65
N PRO A 117 14.85 -30.57 12.39
CA PRO A 117 16.06 -31.38 12.37
C PRO A 117 16.26 -32.11 11.03
N ASN A 118 17.52 -32.26 10.60
CA ASN A 118 17.92 -32.67 9.25
C ASN A 118 17.84 -34.16 8.91
N THR A 119 17.31 -35.00 9.79
CA THR A 119 17.28 -36.45 9.55
C THR A 119 15.94 -37.07 9.95
N ASP A 120 15.48 -38.05 9.16
CA ASP A 120 14.24 -38.81 9.39
C ASP A 120 14.20 -39.51 10.76
N SER A 121 15.37 -39.75 11.36
CA SER A 121 15.48 -40.31 12.71
C SER A 121 14.98 -39.36 13.80
N GLN A 122 15.01 -38.04 13.59
CA GLN A 122 14.53 -37.05 14.57
C GLN A 122 13.08 -36.61 14.35
N ALA A 123 12.55 -36.79 13.13
CA ALA A 123 11.16 -36.48 12.80
C ALA A 123 10.15 -37.40 13.52
N ARG A 124 10.55 -38.62 13.90
CA ARG A 124 9.67 -39.56 14.63
C ARG A 124 9.39 -39.11 16.06
N SER A 125 10.33 -38.45 16.73
CA SER A 125 10.20 -38.03 18.12
C SER A 125 9.25 -36.83 18.32
N LEU A 126 9.10 -35.98 17.30
CA LEU A 126 8.24 -34.78 17.37
C LEU A 126 6.76 -35.07 17.10
N ARG A 127 6.40 -36.20 16.47
CA ARG A 127 4.99 -36.58 16.27
C ARG A 127 4.25 -36.90 17.57
N TYR A 128 4.97 -37.23 18.64
CA TYR A 128 4.36 -37.52 19.95
C TYR A 128 4.11 -36.26 20.81
N LEU A 129 4.73 -35.13 20.50
CA LEU A 129 4.64 -33.90 21.34
C LEU A 129 3.63 -32.86 20.83
N LEU A 130 3.01 -33.06 19.66
CA LEU A 130 2.01 -32.16 19.08
C LEU A 130 0.59 -32.74 19.09
N ARG A 131 0.30 -33.65 20.03
CA ARG A 131 -1.05 -34.21 20.23
C ARG A 131 -1.58 -33.95 21.64
N CYS A 132 -1.44 -32.70 22.08
CA CYS A 132 -2.21 -32.13 23.19
C CYS A 132 -3.16 -31.07 22.63
#